data_AF-A0A352QV00-F1
#
_entry.id   AF-A0A352QV00-F1
#
_cell.length_a   1.000
_cell.length_b   1.000
_cell.length_c   1.000
_cell.angle_alpha   90.00
_cell.angle_beta   90.00
_cell.angle_gamma   90.00
#
_symmetry.space_group_name_H-M   'P 1'
#
loop_
_entity.id
_entity.type
_entity.pdbx_description
1 polymer ?
#
loop_
_entity_poly.entity_id
_entity_poly.type
_entity_poly.pdbx_seq_one_letter_code
_entity_poly.pdbx_strand_id
1 'polypeptide(L)'
;MKNLLVLVVLVVLGAVLHKAFLSDRPLVRVSTGQFSNPYPPSSELHAQHQAFVDAANADEKVRERFAGTFTSKGLYAELKLALARGAQSLDAGTLVNATRAMAAVIPRLPEASCAKLIRPADDFDPELGQDVRDAFERLPARHHRNFLDFYLKALKAEVHGAPAVRVDKEVSQRALRHLGEAYPGDFGRRLEAVLRDPVRAADEDACWAINSMTHTSTQLDDESAEALSRLIWGGGG
;
A
#
# COMPACT_ATOMS: atom_id res chain seq x y z
N MET A 1 49.98 23.67 -10.30
CA MET A 1 48.91 23.15 -11.18
C MET A 1 48.11 22.00 -10.56
N LYS A 2 48.73 21.01 -9.91
CA LYS A 2 48.02 19.89 -9.25
C LYS A 2 47.02 20.32 -8.16
N ASN A 3 47.37 21.30 -7.33
CA ASN A 3 46.50 21.77 -6.24
C ASN A 3 45.29 22.58 -6.73
N LEU A 4 45.37 23.20 -7.92
CA LEU A 4 44.26 23.96 -8.51
C LEU A 4 43.19 23.01 -9.08
N LEU A 5 43.61 21.90 -9.68
CA LEU A 5 42.73 20.85 -10.21
C LEU A 5 41.95 20.15 -9.10
N VAL A 6 42.59 19.86 -7.97
CA VAL A 6 41.92 19.26 -6.79
C VAL A 6 40.87 20.20 -6.21
N LEU A 7 41.17 21.51 -6.17
CA LEU A 7 40.23 22.52 -5.66
C LEU A 7 39.01 22.68 -6.58
N VAL A 8 39.22 22.66 -7.91
CA VAL A 8 38.12 22.71 -8.89
C VAL A 8 37.24 21.46 -8.80
N VAL A 9 37.83 20.27 -8.64
CA VAL A 9 37.07 19.02 -8.47
C VAL A 9 36.24 19.03 -7.18
N LEU A 10 36.78 19.54 -6.07
CA LEU A 10 36.06 19.66 -4.80
C LEU A 10 34.93 20.70 -4.87
N VAL A 11 35.14 21.81 -5.58
CA VAL A 11 34.10 22.85 -5.79
C VAL A 11 33.00 22.33 -6.71
N VAL A 12 33.32 21.57 -7.76
CA VAL A 12 32.32 20.92 -8.63
C VAL A 12 31.55 19.84 -7.87
N LEU A 13 32.22 18.99 -7.08
CA LEU A 13 31.56 18.01 -6.21
C LEU A 13 30.66 18.70 -5.17
N GLY A 14 31.15 19.77 -4.53
CA GLY A 14 30.37 20.56 -3.58
C GLY A 14 29.14 21.22 -4.23
N ALA A 15 29.28 21.77 -5.43
CA ALA A 15 28.18 22.39 -6.17
C ALA A 15 27.16 21.36 -6.69
N VAL A 16 27.61 20.17 -7.11
CA VAL A 16 26.73 19.06 -7.52
C VAL A 16 25.99 18.49 -6.32
N LEU A 17 26.65 18.33 -5.17
CA LEU A 17 26.03 17.86 -3.92
C LEU A 17 25.08 18.89 -3.32
N HIS A 18 25.42 20.18 -3.37
CA HIS A 18 24.55 21.25 -2.89
C HIS A 18 23.32 21.44 -3.79
N LYS A 19 23.49 21.33 -5.11
CA LYS A 19 22.37 21.34 -6.06
C LYS A 19 21.49 20.10 -5.93
N ALA A 20 22.07 18.93 -5.61
CA ALA A 20 21.32 17.71 -5.32
C ALA A 20 20.54 17.77 -4.00
N PHE A 21 21.00 18.54 -3.01
CA PHE A 21 20.27 18.79 -1.76
C PHE A 21 19.12 19.80 -1.92
N LEU A 22 19.16 20.62 -2.98
CA LEU A 22 18.18 21.68 -3.27
C LEU A 22 17.21 21.36 -4.41
N SER A 23 17.35 20.20 -5.07
CA SER A 23 16.45 19.81 -6.17
C SER A 23 15.78 18.48 -5.88
N ASP A 24 14.44 18.47 -5.99
CA ASP A 24 13.54 17.30 -5.92
C ASP A 24 13.76 16.30 -7.06
N ARG A 25 15.01 15.95 -7.37
CA ARG A 25 15.35 14.92 -8.35
C ARG A 25 16.08 13.78 -7.65
N PRO A 26 15.67 12.52 -7.91
CA PRO A 26 16.18 11.38 -7.17
C PRO A 26 17.68 11.22 -7.42
N LEU A 27 18.43 11.15 -6.32
CA LEU A 27 19.82 10.69 -6.31
C LEU A 27 19.91 9.37 -7.08
N VAL A 28 20.93 9.26 -7.91
CA VAL A 28 21.38 8.08 -8.65
C VAL A 28 20.99 6.79 -7.90
N ARG A 29 20.05 6.01 -8.47
CA ARG A 29 19.66 4.67 -7.98
C ARG A 29 20.87 3.73 -8.10
N VAL A 30 21.72 3.72 -7.08
CA VAL A 30 22.57 2.56 -6.77
C VAL A 30 21.95 1.90 -5.54
N SER A 31 20.82 1.23 -5.76
CA SER A 31 20.27 0.28 -4.82
C SER A 31 20.34 -1.07 -5.49
N THR A 32 21.45 -1.78 -5.32
CA THR A 32 21.42 -3.25 -5.34
C THR A 32 20.83 -3.75 -4.01
N GLY A 33 19.81 -3.07 -3.49
CA GLY A 33 19.08 -3.49 -2.32
C GLY A 33 18.39 -4.80 -2.63
N GLN A 34 18.41 -5.72 -1.67
CA GLN A 34 17.50 -6.84 -1.65
C GLN A 34 16.38 -6.48 -0.67
N PHE A 35 15.18 -6.96 -0.94
CA PHE A 35 14.15 -7.03 0.09
C PHE A 35 14.73 -7.82 1.28
N SER A 36 14.40 -7.38 2.48
CA SER A 36 14.82 -8.04 3.72
C SER A 36 13.58 -8.37 4.55
N ASN A 37 13.66 -9.47 5.29
CA ASN A 37 12.58 -9.89 6.17
C ASN A 37 12.68 -9.08 7.49
N PRO A 38 11.66 -8.29 7.85
CA PRO A 38 11.69 -7.51 9.09
C PRO A 38 11.40 -8.36 10.33
N TYR A 39 10.90 -9.58 10.16
CA TYR A 39 10.59 -10.47 11.27
C TYR A 39 11.82 -11.28 11.68
N PRO A 40 12.12 -11.38 12.99
CA PRO A 40 13.18 -12.26 13.48
C PRO A 40 12.82 -13.73 13.19
N PRO A 41 13.80 -14.65 13.06
CA PRO A 41 13.55 -16.08 12.84
C PRO A 41 12.62 -16.75 13.87
N SER A 42 12.47 -16.16 15.06
CA SER A 42 11.58 -16.62 16.12
C SER A 42 10.11 -16.22 15.94
N SER A 43 9.78 -15.32 15.02
CA SER A 43 8.38 -14.92 14.76
C SER A 43 7.67 -15.98 13.92
N GLU A 44 6.43 -16.31 14.29
CA GLU A 44 5.53 -17.19 13.52
C GLU A 44 5.28 -16.67 12.09
N LEU A 45 5.53 -15.38 11.84
CA LEU A 45 5.39 -14.76 10.53
C LEU A 45 6.65 -14.83 9.67
N HIS A 46 7.79 -15.23 10.24
CA HIS A 46 9.09 -15.18 9.57
C HIS A 46 9.11 -16.01 8.29
N ALA A 47 8.72 -17.28 8.35
CA ALA A 47 8.82 -18.20 7.21
C ALA A 47 8.01 -17.72 5.99
N GLN A 48 6.78 -17.23 6.21
CA GLN A 48 5.94 -16.75 5.12
C GLN A 48 6.38 -15.38 4.58
N HIS A 49 6.92 -14.51 5.43
CA HIS A 49 7.51 -13.26 4.96
C HIS A 49 8.81 -13.50 4.20
N GLN A 50 9.59 -14.51 4.60
CA GLN A 50 10.78 -14.93 3.87
C GLN A 50 10.43 -15.43 2.48
N ALA A 51 9.38 -16.24 2.34
CA ALA A 51 8.91 -16.67 1.03
C ALA A 51 8.52 -15.48 0.11
N PHE A 52 7.91 -14.43 0.67
CA PHE A 52 7.67 -13.18 -0.06
C PHE A 52 8.98 -12.49 -0.48
N VAL A 53 9.92 -12.33 0.45
CA VAL A 53 11.23 -11.71 0.20
C VAL A 53 12.00 -12.45 -0.89
N ASP A 54 12.05 -13.78 -0.82
CA ASP A 54 12.73 -14.62 -1.81
C ASP A 54 12.08 -14.46 -3.19
N ALA A 55 10.75 -14.50 -3.26
CA ALA A 55 10.02 -14.36 -4.51
C ALA A 55 10.07 -12.94 -5.11
N ALA A 56 10.21 -11.91 -4.27
CA ALA A 56 10.42 -10.53 -4.70
C ALA A 56 11.85 -10.30 -5.21
N ASN A 57 12.86 -10.86 -4.52
CA ASN A 57 14.26 -10.76 -4.91
C ASN A 57 14.60 -11.59 -6.16
N ALA A 58 13.84 -12.65 -6.43
CA ALA A 58 13.96 -13.48 -7.64
C ALA A 58 13.46 -12.77 -8.91
N ASP A 59 12.62 -11.74 -8.79
CA ASP A 59 12.14 -10.93 -9.92
C ASP A 59 12.98 -9.67 -10.04
N GLU A 60 13.85 -9.62 -11.05
CA GLU A 60 14.79 -8.52 -11.25
C GLU A 60 14.11 -7.16 -11.39
N LYS A 61 12.98 -7.07 -12.10
CA LYS A 61 12.27 -5.79 -12.27
C LYS A 61 11.64 -5.31 -10.97
N VAL A 62 11.07 -6.23 -10.18
CA VAL A 62 10.55 -5.92 -8.85
C VAL A 62 11.69 -5.44 -7.95
N ARG A 63 12.83 -6.14 -7.94
CA ARG A 63 14.00 -5.78 -7.14
C ARG A 63 14.56 -4.40 -7.52
N GLU A 64 14.84 -4.18 -8.80
CA GLU A 64 15.43 -2.91 -9.27
C GLU A 64 14.52 -1.70 -9.01
N ARG A 65 13.20 -1.89 -9.08
CA ARG A 65 12.25 -0.80 -8.86
C ARG A 65 11.94 -0.57 -7.38
N PHE A 66 11.87 -1.63 -6.57
CA PHE A 66 11.27 -1.57 -5.24
C PHE A 66 12.16 -2.04 -4.07
N ALA A 67 13.35 -2.60 -4.30
CA ALA A 67 14.15 -3.11 -3.18
C ALA A 67 14.85 -2.00 -2.37
N GLY A 68 14.94 -0.77 -2.89
CA GLY A 68 15.42 0.41 -2.16
C GLY A 68 14.34 1.15 -1.37
N THR A 69 13.11 0.62 -1.36
CA THR A 69 11.89 1.44 -1.35
C THR A 69 11.13 1.40 -0.02
N PHE A 70 11.86 1.39 1.11
CA PHE A 70 11.26 1.47 2.45
C PHE A 70 11.84 2.58 3.33
N THR A 71 12.75 3.42 2.81
CA THR A 71 13.51 4.37 3.64
C THR A 71 13.48 5.82 3.16
N SER A 72 12.72 6.15 2.09
CA SER A 72 12.53 7.54 1.66
C SER A 72 11.10 7.83 1.17
N LYS A 73 10.64 9.07 1.39
CA LYS A 73 9.29 9.55 1.12
C LYS A 73 8.80 9.27 -0.32
N GLY A 74 9.62 9.63 -1.32
CA GLY A 74 9.26 9.47 -2.73
C GLY A 74 9.14 8.01 -3.18
N LEU A 75 9.89 7.12 -2.55
CA LEU A 75 9.84 5.68 -2.81
C LEU A 75 8.57 5.05 -2.22
N TYR A 76 8.12 5.47 -1.03
CA TYR A 76 6.87 4.98 -0.44
C TYR A 76 5.62 5.41 -1.24
N ALA A 77 5.61 6.66 -1.73
CA ALA A 77 4.56 7.14 -2.63
C ALA A 77 4.52 6.34 -3.96
N GLU A 78 5.69 6.03 -4.53
CA GLU A 78 5.79 5.16 -5.71
C GLU A 78 5.22 3.76 -5.42
N LEU A 79 5.52 3.20 -4.25
CA LEU A 79 5.02 1.89 -3.83
C LEU A 79 3.49 1.88 -3.72
N LYS A 80 2.90 2.87 -3.06
CA LYS A 80 1.44 3.00 -2.92
C LYS A 80 0.74 3.08 -4.28
N LEU A 81 1.27 3.91 -5.18
CA LEU A 81 0.74 4.05 -6.54
C LEU A 81 0.93 2.77 -7.38
N ALA A 82 2.07 2.09 -7.23
CA ALA A 82 2.35 0.83 -7.90
C ALA A 82 1.40 -0.29 -7.44
N LEU A 83 1.14 -0.37 -6.14
CA LEU A 83 0.16 -1.32 -5.58
C LEU A 83 -1.25 -1.03 -6.11
N ALA A 84 -1.66 0.24 -6.14
CA ALA A 84 -2.97 0.61 -6.65
C ALA A 84 -3.13 0.27 -8.15
N ARG A 85 -2.16 0.61 -9.00
CA ARG A 85 -2.19 0.24 -10.42
C ARG A 85 -2.14 -1.26 -10.62
N GLY A 86 -1.26 -1.95 -9.90
CA GLY A 86 -1.13 -3.40 -9.95
C GLY A 86 -2.41 -4.13 -9.52
N ALA A 87 -3.10 -3.63 -8.50
CA ALA A 87 -4.38 -4.16 -8.01
C ALA A 87 -5.46 -4.20 -9.10
N GLN A 88 -5.44 -3.26 -10.05
CA GLN A 88 -6.39 -3.22 -11.16
C GLN A 88 -6.25 -4.43 -12.11
N SER A 89 -5.10 -5.10 -12.12
CA SER A 89 -4.83 -6.26 -12.98
C SER A 89 -4.98 -7.62 -12.26
N LEU A 90 -5.31 -7.60 -10.97
CA LEU A 90 -5.42 -8.84 -10.18
C LEU A 90 -6.78 -9.53 -10.33
N ASP A 91 -6.76 -10.84 -10.13
CA ASP A 91 -7.97 -11.66 -10.05
C ASP A 91 -8.79 -11.36 -8.80
N ALA A 92 -10.09 -11.69 -8.86
CA ALA A 92 -11.04 -11.42 -7.80
C ALA A 92 -10.66 -12.05 -6.45
N GLY A 93 -10.19 -13.30 -6.48
CA GLY A 93 -9.82 -14.05 -5.29
C GLY A 93 -8.68 -13.37 -4.53
N THR A 94 -7.65 -12.91 -5.24
CA THR A 94 -6.52 -12.19 -4.63
C THR A 94 -6.97 -10.91 -3.93
N LEU A 95 -7.80 -10.08 -4.60
CA LEU A 95 -8.31 -8.82 -4.02
C LEU A 95 -9.20 -9.06 -2.80
N VAL A 96 -10.19 -9.96 -2.93
CA VAL A 96 -11.14 -10.25 -1.84
C VAL A 96 -10.41 -10.84 -0.63
N ASN A 97 -9.43 -11.72 -0.83
CA ASN A 97 -8.64 -12.30 0.26
C ASN A 97 -7.79 -11.26 0.99
N ALA A 98 -7.22 -10.29 0.27
CA ALA A 98 -6.49 -9.17 0.86
C ALA A 98 -7.42 -8.23 1.64
N THR A 99 -8.61 -7.92 1.09
CA THR A 99 -9.63 -7.12 1.79
C THR A 99 -10.10 -7.80 3.07
N ARG A 100 -10.34 -9.13 3.04
CA ARG A 100 -10.68 -9.92 4.24
C ARG A 100 -9.54 -9.92 5.27
N ALA A 101 -8.29 -9.93 4.82
CA ALA A 101 -7.15 -9.78 5.73
C ALA A 101 -7.14 -8.40 6.38
N MET A 102 -7.34 -7.33 5.61
CA MET A 102 -7.40 -5.97 6.14
C MET A 102 -8.58 -5.72 7.06
N ALA A 103 -9.77 -6.25 6.75
CA ALA A 103 -10.93 -6.21 7.64
C ALA A 103 -10.65 -6.89 9.01
N ALA A 104 -9.74 -7.85 9.06
CA ALA A 104 -9.28 -8.46 10.31
C ALA A 104 -8.20 -7.62 11.02
N VAL A 105 -7.36 -6.91 10.27
CA VAL A 105 -6.28 -6.06 10.83
C VAL A 105 -6.82 -4.76 11.41
N ILE A 106 -7.69 -4.05 10.67
CA ILE A 106 -8.13 -2.69 10.98
C ILE A 106 -8.66 -2.54 12.43
N PRO A 107 -9.53 -3.43 12.96
CA PRO A 107 -10.03 -3.31 14.33
C PRO A 107 -8.97 -3.48 15.43
N ARG A 108 -7.74 -3.87 15.09
CA ARG A 108 -6.62 -4.08 16.02
C ARG A 108 -5.60 -2.94 16.00
N LEU A 109 -5.79 -1.97 15.11
CA LEU A 109 -4.91 -0.81 15.01
C LEU A 109 -5.33 0.28 16.00
N PRO A 110 -4.38 1.07 16.52
CA PRO A 110 -4.69 2.35 17.13
C PRO A 110 -5.49 3.24 16.16
N GLU A 111 -6.41 4.06 16.68
CA GLU A 111 -7.29 4.90 15.86
C GLU A 111 -6.49 5.80 14.90
N ALA A 112 -5.43 6.44 15.38
CA ALA A 112 -4.56 7.30 14.56
C ALA A 112 -3.93 6.54 13.38
N SER A 113 -3.51 5.29 13.58
CA SER A 113 -2.92 4.44 12.53
C SER A 113 -3.98 3.90 11.57
N CYS A 114 -5.14 3.54 12.10
CA CYS A 114 -6.30 3.15 11.30
C CYS A 114 -6.76 4.27 10.36
N ALA A 115 -6.85 5.51 10.85
CA ALA A 115 -7.22 6.69 10.07
C ALA A 115 -6.26 6.95 8.90
N LYS A 116 -4.97 6.65 9.06
CA LYS A 116 -3.95 6.82 8.00
C LYS A 116 -4.18 5.90 6.80
N LEU A 117 -4.90 4.78 6.96
CA LEU A 117 -5.12 3.82 5.88
C LEU A 117 -5.99 4.35 4.73
N ILE A 118 -6.90 5.29 5.00
CA ILE A 118 -7.76 5.92 3.98
C ILE A 118 -7.24 7.29 3.53
N ARG A 119 -6.27 7.85 4.26
CA ARG A 119 -5.72 9.16 3.95
C ARG A 119 -4.74 9.06 2.77
N PRO A 120 -4.84 9.95 1.77
CA PRO A 120 -3.82 10.12 0.76
C PRO A 120 -2.64 10.91 1.35
N ALA A 121 -1.98 10.36 2.38
CA ALA A 121 -0.70 10.85 2.83
C ALA A 121 0.41 9.98 2.22
N ASP A 122 1.42 10.67 1.70
CA ASP A 122 2.63 10.10 1.09
C ASP A 122 3.80 10.26 2.05
N ASP A 123 3.58 10.03 3.34
CA ASP A 123 4.64 9.96 4.34
C ASP A 123 4.94 8.51 4.69
N PHE A 124 6.23 8.20 4.71
CA PHE A 124 6.69 6.98 5.33
C PHE A 124 6.42 7.11 6.83
N ASP A 125 5.60 6.20 7.34
CA ASP A 125 5.22 6.17 8.75
C ASP A 125 5.70 4.86 9.39
N PRO A 126 6.81 4.89 10.14
CA PRO A 126 7.34 3.70 10.79
C PRO A 126 6.41 3.18 11.90
N GLU A 127 5.61 4.05 12.53
CA GLU A 127 4.65 3.67 13.57
C GLU A 127 3.50 2.89 12.97
N LEU A 128 2.90 3.41 11.88
CA LEU A 128 1.88 2.66 11.13
C LEU A 128 2.40 1.30 10.66
N GLY A 129 3.64 1.28 10.14
CA GLY A 129 4.29 0.03 9.74
C GLY A 129 4.43 -0.96 10.89
N GLN A 130 4.77 -0.50 12.09
CA GLN A 130 4.86 -1.35 13.29
C GLN A 130 3.48 -1.83 13.74
N ASP A 131 2.49 -0.94 13.83
CA ASP A 131 1.14 -1.28 14.27
C ASP A 131 0.49 -2.35 13.37
N VAL A 132 0.70 -2.24 12.05
CA VAL A 132 0.22 -3.23 11.09
C VAL A 132 0.93 -4.58 11.29
N ARG A 133 2.25 -4.60 11.54
CA ARG A 133 2.98 -5.83 11.84
C ARG A 133 2.47 -6.48 13.13
N ASP A 134 2.35 -5.71 14.20
CA ASP A 134 1.84 -6.18 15.50
C ASP A 134 0.42 -6.74 15.39
N ALA A 135 -0.43 -6.09 14.60
CA ALA A 135 -1.79 -6.57 14.34
C ALA A 135 -1.78 -7.90 13.57
N PHE A 136 -0.90 -8.06 12.59
CA PHE A 136 -0.74 -9.34 11.86
C PHE A 136 -0.18 -10.46 12.74
N GLU A 137 0.74 -10.18 13.66
CA GLU A 137 1.29 -11.19 14.59
C GLU A 137 0.22 -11.78 15.51
N ARG A 138 -0.85 -11.02 15.79
CA ARG A 138 -1.99 -11.45 16.60
C ARG A 138 -3.10 -12.14 15.80
N LEU A 139 -2.91 -12.33 14.49
CA LEU A 139 -3.88 -12.94 13.59
C LEU A 139 -3.40 -14.31 13.08
N PRO A 140 -4.33 -15.20 12.67
CA PRO A 140 -3.94 -16.42 11.99
C PRO A 140 -3.06 -16.12 10.77
N ALA A 141 -1.97 -16.88 10.61
CA ALA A 141 -0.93 -16.68 9.59
C ALA A 141 -1.47 -16.49 8.16
N ARG A 142 -2.62 -17.12 7.84
CA ARG A 142 -3.32 -16.96 6.55
C ARG A 142 -3.61 -15.50 6.17
N HIS A 143 -3.89 -14.61 7.12
CA HIS A 143 -4.22 -13.21 6.82
C HIS A 143 -2.99 -12.46 6.33
N HIS A 144 -1.85 -12.63 7.01
CA HIS A 144 -0.59 -12.05 6.57
C HIS A 144 -0.13 -12.67 5.23
N ARG A 145 -0.31 -13.98 5.01
CA ARG A 145 -0.03 -14.60 3.71
C ARG A 145 -0.88 -14.01 2.58
N ASN A 146 -2.18 -13.87 2.77
CA ASN A 146 -3.08 -13.29 1.76
C ASN A 146 -2.68 -11.85 1.42
N PHE A 147 -2.27 -11.08 2.42
CA PHE A 147 -1.79 -9.72 2.25
C PHE A 147 -0.46 -9.66 1.47
N LEU A 148 0.52 -10.51 1.81
CA LEU A 148 1.79 -10.60 1.09
C LEU A 148 1.63 -11.09 -0.36
N ASP A 149 0.73 -12.03 -0.60
CA ASP A 149 0.41 -12.53 -1.95
C ASP A 149 -0.16 -11.39 -2.82
N PHE A 150 -1.09 -10.61 -2.27
CA PHE A 150 -1.60 -9.41 -2.95
C PHE A 150 -0.47 -8.40 -3.24
N TYR A 151 0.38 -8.07 -2.26
CA TYR A 151 1.49 -7.15 -2.46
C TYR A 151 2.40 -7.62 -3.60
N LEU A 152 2.85 -8.87 -3.56
CA LEU A 152 3.77 -9.40 -4.57
C LEU A 152 3.14 -9.41 -5.97
N LYS A 153 1.90 -9.89 -6.08
CA LYS A 153 1.18 -9.95 -7.36
C LYS A 153 0.92 -8.56 -7.92
N ALA A 154 0.52 -7.60 -7.09
CA ALA A 154 0.30 -6.21 -7.53
C ALA A 154 1.61 -5.58 -8.04
N LEU A 155 2.72 -5.73 -7.31
CA LEU A 155 4.01 -5.21 -7.75
C LEU A 155 4.46 -5.84 -9.06
N LYS A 156 4.29 -7.17 -9.21
CA LYS A 156 4.58 -7.88 -10.46
C LYS A 156 3.70 -7.38 -11.61
N ALA A 157 2.39 -7.24 -11.38
CA ALA A 157 1.47 -6.73 -12.38
C ALA A 157 1.87 -5.34 -12.88
N GLU A 158 2.25 -4.43 -11.97
CA GLU A 158 2.72 -3.09 -12.33
C GLU A 158 4.03 -3.13 -13.13
N VAL A 159 5.07 -3.85 -12.69
CA VAL A 159 6.38 -3.81 -13.38
C VAL A 159 6.41 -4.58 -14.69
N HIS A 160 5.49 -5.52 -14.87
CA HIS A 160 5.35 -6.30 -16.11
C HIS A 160 4.23 -5.78 -17.02
N GLY A 161 3.53 -4.71 -16.63
CA GLY A 161 2.48 -4.09 -17.44
C GLY A 161 1.29 -5.01 -17.69
N ALA A 162 0.87 -5.77 -16.68
CA ALA A 162 -0.28 -6.66 -16.80
C ALA A 162 -1.56 -5.86 -17.09
N PRO A 163 -2.41 -6.33 -18.02
CA PRO A 163 -3.61 -5.61 -18.41
C PRO A 163 -4.59 -5.50 -17.24
N ALA A 164 -5.22 -4.34 -17.08
CA ALA A 164 -6.26 -4.14 -16.10
C ALA A 164 -7.48 -5.02 -16.41
N VAL A 165 -8.07 -5.60 -15.37
CA VAL A 165 -9.33 -6.33 -15.47
C VAL A 165 -10.45 -5.32 -15.67
N ARG A 166 -11.23 -5.50 -16.74
CA ARG A 166 -12.38 -4.63 -17.01
C ARG A 166 -13.43 -4.81 -15.92
N VAL A 167 -13.76 -3.73 -15.24
CA VAL A 167 -14.82 -3.71 -14.23
C VAL A 167 -16.14 -3.30 -14.89
N ASP A 168 -17.19 -4.06 -14.63
CA ASP A 168 -18.53 -3.68 -15.01
C ASP A 168 -19.02 -2.54 -14.09
N LYS A 169 -19.39 -1.42 -14.70
CA LYS A 169 -19.88 -0.24 -13.97
C LYS A 169 -21.17 -0.54 -13.20
N GLU A 170 -22.02 -1.41 -13.71
CA GLU A 170 -23.26 -1.78 -13.02
C GLU A 170 -22.96 -2.56 -11.74
N VAL A 171 -21.98 -3.48 -11.78
CA VAL A 171 -21.51 -4.22 -10.61
C VAL A 171 -20.90 -3.27 -9.57
N SER A 172 -20.04 -2.33 -10.01
CA SER A 172 -19.46 -1.32 -9.10
C SER A 172 -20.54 -0.45 -8.44
N GLN A 173 -21.55 -0.03 -9.21
CA GLN A 173 -22.66 0.75 -8.66
C GLN A 173 -23.53 -0.08 -7.70
N ARG A 174 -23.75 -1.38 -7.96
CA ARG A 174 -24.42 -2.29 -7.02
C ARG A 174 -23.65 -2.39 -5.70
N ALA A 175 -22.33 -2.61 -5.78
CA ALA A 175 -21.48 -2.71 -4.61
C ALA A 175 -21.50 -1.42 -3.76
N LEU A 176 -21.45 -0.25 -4.40
CA LEU A 176 -21.58 1.05 -3.73
C LEU A 176 -22.99 1.28 -3.14
N ARG A 177 -24.05 0.81 -3.81
CA ARG A 177 -25.41 0.85 -3.25
C ARG A 177 -25.52 0.00 -2.00
N HIS A 178 -24.98 -1.22 -2.01
CA HIS A 178 -24.98 -2.07 -0.82
C HIS A 178 -24.19 -1.44 0.34
N LEU A 179 -23.08 -0.77 0.04
CA LEU A 179 -22.37 0.04 1.04
C LEU A 179 -23.27 1.15 1.61
N GLY A 180 -24.00 1.87 0.77
CA GLY A 180 -24.95 2.89 1.22
C GLY A 180 -26.13 2.33 2.03
N GLU A 181 -26.64 1.16 1.65
CA GLU A 181 -27.73 0.46 2.34
C GLU A 181 -27.32 -0.03 3.73
N ALA A 182 -26.05 -0.44 3.90
CA ALA A 182 -25.50 -0.82 5.19
C ALA A 182 -25.40 0.35 6.18
N TYR A 183 -25.37 1.59 5.68
CA TYR A 183 -25.23 2.81 6.48
C TYR A 183 -26.31 3.84 6.12
N PRO A 184 -27.58 3.64 6.52
CA PRO A 184 -28.65 4.58 6.20
C PRO A 184 -28.54 5.90 6.99
N GLY A 185 -29.12 6.97 6.43
CA GLY A 185 -29.28 8.25 7.12
C GLY A 185 -27.96 8.99 7.40
N ASP A 186 -27.75 9.39 8.65
CA ASP A 186 -26.56 10.15 9.06
C ASP A 186 -25.25 9.38 8.88
N PHE A 187 -25.27 8.05 9.03
CA PHE A 187 -24.08 7.24 8.83
C PHE A 187 -23.63 7.22 7.36
N GLY A 188 -24.57 7.16 6.42
CA GLY A 188 -24.26 7.25 4.99
C GLY A 188 -23.68 8.61 4.62
N ARG A 189 -24.25 9.70 5.17
CA ARG A 189 -23.71 11.06 5.02
C ARG A 189 -22.31 11.20 5.63
N ARG A 190 -22.07 10.61 6.81
CA ARG A 190 -20.76 10.55 7.47
C ARG A 190 -19.74 9.86 6.59
N LEU A 191 -20.09 8.69 6.03
CA LEU A 191 -19.21 7.94 5.14
C LEU A 191 -18.89 8.73 3.86
N GLU A 192 -19.90 9.30 3.22
CA GLU A 192 -19.71 10.13 2.02
C GLU A 192 -18.80 11.34 2.30
N ALA A 193 -18.97 11.99 3.46
CA ALA A 193 -18.14 13.12 3.87
C ALA A 193 -16.66 12.73 3.99
N VAL A 194 -16.36 11.58 4.61
CA VAL A 194 -14.99 11.06 4.71
C VAL A 194 -14.44 10.71 3.32
N LEU A 195 -15.21 10.05 2.46
CA LEU A 195 -14.74 9.66 1.12
C LEU A 195 -14.46 10.87 0.23
N ARG A 196 -15.18 11.98 0.45
CA ARG A 196 -14.99 13.23 -0.30
C ARG A 196 -13.72 13.97 0.13
N ASP A 197 -13.40 13.98 1.42
CA ASP A 197 -12.21 14.64 1.96
C ASP A 197 -11.58 13.83 3.12
N PRO A 198 -10.91 12.71 2.81
CA PRO A 198 -10.35 11.82 3.83
C PRO A 198 -9.21 12.48 4.60
N VAL A 199 -8.53 13.47 3.99
CA VAL A 199 -7.41 14.20 4.60
C VAL A 199 -7.88 15.04 5.79
N ARG A 200 -9.06 15.67 5.67
CA ARG A 200 -9.60 16.55 6.72
C ARG A 200 -10.57 15.87 7.68
N ALA A 201 -10.98 14.63 7.40
CA ALA A 201 -11.81 13.86 8.31
C ALA A 201 -11.11 13.65 9.67
N ALA A 202 -11.87 13.68 10.76
CA ALA A 202 -11.36 13.33 12.09
C ALA A 202 -10.84 11.87 12.10
N ASP A 203 -9.88 11.56 12.98
CA ASP A 203 -9.28 10.22 13.05
C ASP A 203 -10.35 9.13 13.27
N GLU A 204 -11.28 9.37 14.19
CA GLU A 204 -12.43 8.49 14.45
C GLU A 204 -13.25 8.23 13.16
N ASP A 205 -13.60 9.29 12.42
CA ASP A 205 -14.40 9.18 11.20
C ASP A 205 -13.65 8.43 10.10
N ALA A 206 -12.37 8.74 9.90
CA ALA A 206 -11.51 8.11 8.90
C ALA A 206 -11.30 6.63 9.21
N CYS A 207 -11.02 6.29 10.46
CA CYS A 207 -10.88 4.90 10.90
C CYS A 207 -12.20 4.13 10.76
N TRP A 208 -13.31 4.73 11.19
CA TRP A 208 -14.63 4.14 11.03
C TRP A 208 -14.98 3.88 9.56
N ALA A 209 -14.68 4.83 8.66
CA ALA A 209 -14.98 4.71 7.24
C ALA A 209 -14.21 3.55 6.58
N ILE A 210 -12.89 3.45 6.81
CA ILE A 210 -12.09 2.37 6.20
C ILE A 210 -12.49 0.99 6.75
N ASN A 211 -12.79 0.91 8.05
CA ASN A 211 -13.32 -0.30 8.65
C ASN A 211 -14.68 -0.67 8.05
N SER A 212 -15.56 0.31 7.85
CA SER A 212 -16.89 0.12 7.26
C SER A 212 -16.82 -0.42 5.82
N MET A 213 -15.95 0.17 4.99
CA MET A 213 -15.76 -0.29 3.60
C MET A 213 -15.21 -1.71 3.54
N THR A 214 -14.13 -1.98 4.27
CA THR A 214 -13.47 -3.29 4.25
C THR A 214 -14.35 -4.37 4.86
N HIS A 215 -15.03 -4.09 5.98
CA HIS A 215 -15.95 -5.03 6.61
C HIS A 215 -17.15 -5.32 5.73
N THR A 216 -17.80 -4.29 5.16
CA THR A 216 -18.95 -4.48 4.26
C THR A 216 -18.57 -5.32 3.06
N SER A 217 -17.40 -5.09 2.45
CA SER A 217 -16.91 -5.91 1.34
C SER A 217 -16.85 -7.41 1.65
N THR A 218 -16.63 -7.79 2.92
CA THR A 218 -16.62 -9.21 3.31
C THR A 218 -18.00 -9.87 3.40
N GLN A 219 -19.08 -9.08 3.35
CA GLN A 219 -20.47 -9.53 3.51
C GLN A 219 -21.26 -9.54 2.19
N LEU A 220 -20.69 -9.02 1.10
CA LEU A 220 -21.34 -8.95 -0.20
C LEU A 220 -21.24 -10.28 -0.95
N ASP A 221 -22.06 -10.44 -2.00
CA ASP A 221 -21.88 -11.49 -2.99
C ASP A 221 -20.52 -11.37 -3.71
N ASP A 222 -20.05 -12.45 -4.33
CA ASP A 222 -18.70 -12.52 -4.88
C ASP A 222 -18.39 -11.40 -5.89
N GLU A 223 -19.33 -11.05 -6.77
CA GLU A 223 -19.13 -9.97 -7.75
C GLU A 223 -19.04 -8.60 -7.08
N SER A 224 -19.96 -8.31 -6.16
CA SER A 224 -19.97 -7.03 -5.44
C SER A 224 -18.78 -6.89 -4.47
N ALA A 225 -18.36 -7.99 -3.85
CA ALA A 225 -17.18 -8.05 -2.97
C ALA A 225 -15.89 -7.75 -3.76
N GLU A 226 -15.76 -8.32 -4.96
CA GLU A 226 -14.67 -8.00 -5.87
C GLU A 226 -14.70 -6.52 -6.27
N ALA A 227 -15.82 -6.03 -6.78
CA ALA A 227 -15.95 -4.64 -7.22
C ALA A 227 -15.57 -3.66 -6.11
N LEU A 228 -16.07 -3.86 -4.89
CA LEU A 228 -15.71 -3.01 -3.75
C LEU A 228 -14.24 -3.17 -3.35
N SER A 229 -13.69 -4.38 -3.34
CA SER A 229 -12.26 -4.62 -3.07
C SER A 229 -11.37 -3.91 -4.09
N ARG A 230 -11.75 -3.94 -5.37
CA ARG A 230 -11.00 -3.28 -6.43
C ARG A 230 -11.03 -1.76 -6.29
N LEU A 231 -12.14 -1.19 -5.83
CA LEU A 231 -12.21 0.25 -5.50
C LEU A 231 -11.34 0.60 -4.29
N ILE A 232 -11.34 -0.23 -3.24
CA ILE A 232 -10.50 -0.04 -2.04
C ILE A 232 -9.01 -0.05 -2.40
N TRP A 233 -8.57 -1.04 -3.18
CA TRP A 233 -7.15 -1.25 -3.48
C TRP A 233 -6.65 -0.46 -4.68
N GLY A 234 -7.42 -0.45 -5.77
CA GLY A 234 -7.02 0.11 -7.05
C GLY A 234 -7.43 1.56 -7.29
N GLY A 235 -8.25 2.12 -6.38
CA GLY A 235 -8.88 3.43 -6.55
C GLY A 235 -10.05 3.41 -7.55
N GLY A 236 -10.85 4.48 -7.54
CA GLY A 236 -11.81 4.74 -8.62
C GLY A 236 -11.04 5.20 -9.85
N GLY A 237 -11.09 4.40 -10.93
CA GLY A 237 -10.51 4.78 -12.23
C GLY A 237 -11.21 5.95 -12.89
#